data_AF-A0A6C0HKN8-F1
#
_entry.id   AF-A0A6C0HKN8-F1
#
_cell.length_a   1.000
_cell.length_b   1.000
_cell.length_c   1.000
_cell.angle_alpha   90.00
_cell.angle_beta   90.00
_cell.angle_gamma   90.00
#
_symmetry.space_group_name_H-M   'P 1'
#
loop_
_entity.id
_entity.type
_entity.pdbx_description
1 polymer ?
#
loop_
_entity_poly.entity_id
_entity_poly.type
_entity_poly.pdbx_seq_one_letter_code
_entity_poly.pdbx_strand_id
1 'polypeptide(L)'
;MTKIWGPLGWATLHSVAACYPDSPTASEKQMLLRWIGAFRETILCPSCQAHFTGMFDSYIHKYPQWWDSRKNFCEFVFRAHNTVNARTHKKIYTFQESIAELEKMYPASRCAEIRRFYLSYIRQDWMKNITIEGISSFSKIKELNVVESEYWGRKVFEWANLLRFEGVTIVAPLDEHLSVLNNTPGIPKITAPARGFSLKLGGGGKIGGLRSLR
;
A
#
# COMPACT_ATOMS: atom_id res chain seq x y z
N MET A 1 -5.00 11.94 -12.52
CA MET A 1 -4.58 12.23 -11.13
C MET A 1 -4.71 13.73 -10.90
N THR A 2 -5.19 14.18 -9.73
CA THR A 2 -5.29 15.64 -9.48
C THR A 2 -3.89 16.26 -9.35
N LYS A 3 -3.78 17.57 -9.64
CA LYS A 3 -2.53 18.33 -9.51
C LYS A 3 -1.98 18.32 -8.07
N ILE A 4 -2.82 18.02 -7.09
CA ILE A 4 -2.48 18.04 -5.66
C ILE A 4 -2.15 16.62 -5.17
N TRP A 5 -3.02 15.63 -5.42
CA TRP A 5 -2.84 14.27 -4.89
C TRP A 5 -1.56 13.63 -5.41
N GLY A 6 -1.24 13.77 -6.71
CA GLY A 6 -0.09 13.11 -7.32
C GLY A 6 1.24 13.46 -6.67
N PRO A 7 1.62 14.74 -6.59
CA PRO A 7 2.83 15.17 -5.90
C PRO A 7 2.89 14.71 -4.44
N LEU A 8 1.79 14.82 -3.69
CA LEU A 8 1.75 14.41 -2.28
C LEU A 8 1.89 12.90 -2.08
N GLY A 9 1.22 12.10 -2.92
CA GLY A 9 1.29 10.65 -2.87
C GLY A 9 2.70 10.14 -3.17
N TRP A 10 3.34 10.67 -4.22
CA TRP A 10 4.73 10.31 -4.53
C TRP A 10 5.71 10.78 -3.46
N ALA A 11 5.58 12.00 -2.94
CA ALA A 11 6.42 12.48 -1.84
C ALA A 11 6.27 11.58 -0.60
N THR A 12 5.05 11.12 -0.31
CA THR A 12 4.77 10.18 0.78
C THR A 12 5.45 8.83 0.56
N LEU A 13 5.30 8.21 -0.63
CA LEU A 13 5.95 6.94 -0.96
C LEU A 13 7.47 7.03 -0.86
N HIS A 14 8.08 8.04 -1.50
CA HIS A 14 9.53 8.24 -1.49
C HIS A 14 10.06 8.44 -0.07
N SER A 15 9.37 9.23 0.74
CA SER A 15 9.76 9.44 2.12
C SER A 15 9.65 8.17 2.96
N VAL A 16 8.57 7.39 2.81
CA VAL A 16 8.42 6.14 3.57
C VAL A 16 9.48 5.13 3.17
N ALA A 17 9.80 5.03 1.88
CA ALA A 17 10.90 4.19 1.39
C ALA A 17 12.24 4.62 1.99
N ALA A 18 12.54 5.92 2.02
CA ALA A 18 13.77 6.44 2.60
C ALA A 18 13.89 6.21 4.12
N CYS A 19 12.76 6.21 4.84
CA CYS A 19 12.70 5.90 6.27
C CYS A 19 12.80 4.40 6.60
N TYR A 20 12.59 3.51 5.64
CA TYR A 20 12.51 2.07 5.91
C TYR A 20 13.84 1.50 6.44
N PRO A 21 13.90 0.50 7.33
CA PRO A 21 15.19 -0.01 7.83
C PRO A 21 16.00 -0.75 6.76
N ASP A 22 17.32 -0.72 6.87
CA ASP A 22 18.20 -1.54 6.01
C ASP A 22 18.06 -3.03 6.32
N SER A 23 17.79 -3.38 7.58
CA SER A 23 17.54 -4.73 8.07
C SER A 23 16.24 -4.75 8.88
N PRO A 24 15.08 -4.77 8.23
CA PRO A 24 13.79 -4.69 8.90
C PRO A 24 13.47 -5.99 9.65
N THR A 25 12.91 -5.83 10.84
CA THR A 25 12.32 -6.92 11.62
C THR A 25 11.09 -7.52 10.94
N ALA A 26 10.67 -8.71 11.36
CA ALA A 26 9.44 -9.34 10.85
C ALA A 26 8.21 -8.43 11.01
N SER A 27 8.12 -7.70 12.13
CA SER A 27 7.04 -6.75 12.38
C SER A 27 7.07 -5.57 11.40
N GLU A 28 8.25 -5.00 11.12
CA GLU A 28 8.41 -3.90 10.18
C GLU A 28 8.11 -4.32 8.73
N LYS A 29 8.45 -5.57 8.34
CA LYS A 29 8.05 -6.15 7.05
C LYS A 29 6.53 -6.28 6.93
N GLN A 30 5.86 -6.83 7.95
CA GLN A 30 4.40 -6.95 7.97
C GLN A 30 3.70 -5.59 7.98
N MET A 31 4.26 -4.61 8.69
CA MET A 31 3.75 -3.24 8.70
C MET A 31 3.88 -2.59 7.32
N LEU A 32 5.04 -2.70 6.66
CA LEU A 32 5.23 -2.17 5.30
C LEU A 32 4.23 -2.79 4.32
N LEU A 33 4.02 -4.10 4.41
CA LEU A 33 3.05 -4.86 3.64
C LEU A 33 1.62 -4.31 3.75
N ARG A 34 1.15 -4.13 4.99
CA ARG A 34 -0.18 -3.56 5.22
C ARG A 34 -0.25 -2.10 4.79
N TRP A 35 0.81 -1.35 5.07
CA TRP A 35 0.90 0.08 4.75
C TRP A 35 0.83 0.32 3.24
N ILE A 36 1.58 -0.42 2.41
CA ILE A 36 1.55 -0.25 0.95
C ILE A 36 0.19 -0.67 0.36
N GLY A 37 -0.42 -1.71 0.93
CA GLY A 37 -1.77 -2.13 0.55
C GLY A 37 -2.79 -1.02 0.85
N ALA A 38 -2.76 -0.46 2.06
CA ALA A 38 -3.61 0.67 2.42
C ALA A 38 -3.33 1.91 1.56
N PHE A 39 -2.07 2.22 1.27
CA PHE A 39 -1.70 3.33 0.38
C PHE A 39 -2.31 3.17 -1.02
N ARG A 40 -2.21 1.98 -1.62
CA ARG A 40 -2.80 1.67 -2.93
C ARG A 40 -4.31 1.93 -2.95
N GLU A 41 -5.02 1.61 -1.87
CA GLU A 41 -6.47 1.87 -1.77
C GLU A 41 -6.81 3.37 -1.63
N THR A 42 -5.84 4.23 -1.29
CA THR A 42 -6.04 5.68 -1.18
C THR A 42 -5.80 6.47 -2.47
N ILE A 43 -5.49 5.77 -3.58
CA ILE A 43 -5.31 6.38 -4.90
C ILE A 43 -6.67 6.75 -5.49
N LEU A 44 -7.06 8.02 -5.36
CA LEU A 44 -8.40 8.53 -5.71
C LEU A 44 -8.76 8.45 -7.20
N CYS A 45 -7.78 8.26 -8.08
CA CYS A 45 -7.98 8.17 -9.53
C CYS A 45 -8.07 6.69 -9.92
N PRO A 46 -9.24 6.14 -10.34
CA PRO A 46 -9.40 4.71 -10.56
C PRO A 46 -8.42 4.12 -11.60
N SER A 47 -8.20 4.83 -12.72
CA SER A 47 -7.25 4.40 -13.75
C SER A 47 -5.78 4.49 -13.28
N CYS A 48 -5.48 5.42 -12.36
CA CYS A 48 -4.17 5.54 -11.75
C CYS A 48 -3.94 4.43 -10.71
N GLN A 49 -4.97 4.10 -9.94
CA GLN A 49 -4.96 3.02 -8.96
C GLN A 49 -4.75 1.67 -9.65
N ALA A 50 -5.56 1.36 -10.66
CA ALA A 50 -5.42 0.14 -11.45
C ALA A 50 -4.02 0.01 -12.06
N HIS A 51 -3.46 1.12 -12.58
CA HIS A 51 -2.10 1.15 -13.11
C HIS A 51 -1.04 0.88 -12.02
N PHE A 52 -1.14 1.53 -10.87
CA PHE A 52 -0.25 1.29 -9.74
C PHE A 52 -0.32 -0.17 -9.27
N THR A 53 -1.53 -0.74 -9.18
CA THR A 53 -1.75 -2.14 -8.84
C THR A 53 -1.04 -3.07 -9.83
N GLY A 54 -1.24 -2.89 -11.14
CA GLY A 54 -0.60 -3.73 -12.16
C GLY A 54 0.93 -3.64 -12.15
N MET A 55 1.48 -2.44 -11.97
CA MET A 55 2.92 -2.23 -11.81
C MET A 55 3.46 -2.94 -10.55
N PHE A 56 2.75 -2.80 -9.43
CA PHE A 56 3.13 -3.43 -8.17
C PHE A 56 3.11 -4.95 -8.28
N ASP A 57 2.02 -5.53 -8.78
CA ASP A 57 1.86 -6.99 -8.91
C ASP A 57 2.94 -7.59 -9.84
N SER A 58 3.22 -6.92 -10.97
CA SER A 58 4.29 -7.33 -11.89
C SER A 58 5.67 -7.24 -11.24
N TYR A 59 5.92 -6.18 -10.45
CA TYR A 59 7.20 -6.00 -9.76
C TYR A 59 7.42 -7.06 -8.69
N ILE A 60 6.45 -7.30 -7.80
CA ILE A 60 6.62 -8.23 -6.69
C ILE A 60 6.75 -9.69 -7.18
N HIS A 61 6.17 -10.02 -8.33
CA HIS A 61 6.37 -11.32 -8.96
C HIS A 61 7.82 -11.51 -9.42
N LYS A 62 8.42 -10.47 -10.03
CA LYS A 62 9.80 -10.49 -10.51
C LYS A 62 10.83 -10.33 -9.38
N TYR A 63 10.48 -9.60 -8.31
CA TYR A 63 11.34 -9.28 -7.18
C TYR A 63 10.64 -9.61 -5.85
N PRO A 64 10.54 -10.90 -5.46
CA PRO A 64 9.81 -11.31 -4.25
C PRO A 64 10.42 -10.78 -2.94
N GLN A 65 11.66 -10.30 -2.98
CA GLN A 65 12.40 -9.71 -1.85
C GLN A 65 12.30 -8.17 -1.80
N TRP A 66 11.37 -7.56 -2.53
CA TRP A 66 11.26 -6.10 -2.65
C TRP A 66 11.13 -5.35 -1.30
N TRP A 67 10.66 -6.02 -0.25
CA TRP A 67 10.49 -5.45 1.09
C TRP A 67 11.61 -5.81 2.06
N ASP A 68 12.67 -6.52 1.62
CA ASP A 68 13.65 -7.10 2.56
C ASP A 68 14.66 -6.09 3.08
N SER A 69 14.74 -4.91 2.46
CA SER A 69 15.61 -3.81 2.91
C SER A 69 15.11 -2.46 2.40
N ARG A 70 15.62 -1.36 2.99
CA ARG A 70 15.47 0.00 2.47
C ARG A 70 15.81 0.10 0.98
N LYS A 71 16.93 -0.50 0.57
CA LYS A 71 17.39 -0.48 -0.82
C LYS A 71 16.35 -1.09 -1.76
N ASN A 72 15.85 -2.28 -1.44
CA ASN A 72 14.89 -2.98 -2.29
C ASN A 72 13.57 -2.21 -2.42
N PHE A 73 13.12 -1.61 -1.32
CA PHE A 73 11.88 -0.84 -1.34
C PHE A 73 12.04 0.52 -2.05
N CYS A 74 13.17 1.20 -1.87
CA CYS A 74 13.53 2.38 -2.65
C CYS A 74 13.56 2.06 -4.15
N GLU A 75 14.18 0.96 -4.55
CA GLU A 75 14.25 0.56 -5.95
C GLU A 75 12.85 0.39 -6.56
N PHE A 76 11.93 -0.27 -5.85
CA PHE A 76 10.53 -0.36 -6.27
C PHE A 76 9.90 1.02 -6.46
N VAL A 77 9.91 1.87 -5.43
CA VAL A 77 9.20 3.16 -5.44
C VAL A 77 9.73 4.08 -6.54
N PHE A 78 11.05 4.14 -6.69
CA PHE A 78 11.69 5.00 -7.70
C PHE A 78 11.42 4.49 -9.11
N ARG A 79 11.49 3.17 -9.33
CA ARG A 79 11.18 2.57 -10.63
C ARG A 79 9.70 2.69 -11.00
N ALA A 80 8.79 2.52 -10.02
CA ALA A 80 7.36 2.76 -10.22
C ALA A 80 7.08 4.22 -10.61
N HIS A 81 7.73 5.19 -9.96
CA HIS A 81 7.57 6.60 -10.32
C HIS A 81 8.10 6.90 -11.73
N ASN A 82 9.26 6.35 -12.11
CA ASN A 82 9.78 6.48 -13.47
C ASN A 82 8.89 5.82 -14.52
N THR A 83 8.23 4.71 -14.19
CA THR A 83 7.26 4.07 -15.09
C THR A 83 6.08 5.00 -15.39
N VAL A 84 5.59 5.71 -14.38
CA VAL A 84 4.58 6.76 -14.58
C VAL A 84 5.13 7.97 -15.34
N ASN A 85 6.38 8.37 -15.11
CA ASN A 85 7.03 9.42 -15.89
C ASN A 85 7.11 9.05 -17.38
N ALA A 86 7.52 7.82 -17.71
CA ALA A 86 7.58 7.32 -19.08
C ALA A 86 6.21 7.38 -19.75
N ARG A 87 5.18 6.84 -19.07
CA ARG A 87 3.78 6.85 -19.55
C ARG A 87 3.23 8.25 -19.76
N THR A 88 3.71 9.24 -19.00
CA THR A 88 3.25 10.64 -19.07
C THR A 88 4.23 11.57 -19.82
N HIS A 89 5.17 10.99 -20.56
CA HIS A 89 6.18 11.71 -21.36
C HIS A 89 7.00 12.74 -20.55
N LYS A 90 7.30 12.41 -19.30
CA LYS A 90 8.19 13.18 -18.42
C LYS A 90 9.60 12.61 -18.42
N LYS A 91 10.54 13.41 -17.91
CA LYS A 91 11.93 12.99 -17.71
C LYS A 91 11.99 11.68 -16.89
N ILE A 92 12.80 10.74 -17.38
CA ILE A 92 13.23 9.56 -16.62
C ILE A 92 14.48 9.94 -15.85
N TYR A 93 14.48 9.67 -14.55
CA TYR A 93 15.59 10.02 -13.68
C TYR A 93 16.40 8.77 -13.34
N THR A 94 17.72 8.92 -13.28
CA THR A 94 18.55 7.96 -12.56
C THR A 94 18.26 8.01 -11.05
N PHE A 95 18.78 7.04 -10.28
CA PHE A 95 18.56 6.99 -8.84
C PHE A 95 19.15 8.24 -8.15
N GLN A 96 20.36 8.64 -8.56
CA GLN A 96 21.08 9.80 -8.04
C GLN A 96 20.36 11.11 -8.40
N GLU A 97 19.92 11.29 -9.65
CA GLU A 97 19.16 12.48 -10.03
C GLU A 97 17.83 12.56 -9.27
N SER A 98 17.15 11.43 -9.05
CA SER A 98 15.92 11.39 -8.26
C SER A 98 16.15 11.85 -6.83
N ILE A 99 17.23 11.41 -6.19
CA ILE A 99 17.60 11.83 -4.83
C ILE A 99 17.85 13.34 -4.78
N ALA A 100 18.63 13.88 -5.73
CA ALA A 100 18.92 15.32 -5.79
C ALA A 100 17.65 16.17 -5.95
N GLU A 101 16.72 15.74 -6.82
CA GLU A 101 15.44 16.43 -7.00
C GLU A 101 14.53 16.31 -5.78
N LEU A 102 14.45 15.13 -5.16
CA LEU A 102 13.65 14.90 -3.95
C LEU A 102 14.17 15.72 -2.77
N GLU A 103 15.48 15.82 -2.59
CA GLU A 103 16.09 16.62 -1.53
C GLU A 103 15.78 18.11 -1.67
N LYS A 104 15.84 18.62 -2.91
CA LYS A 104 15.46 20.00 -3.22
C LYS A 104 13.98 20.29 -2.98
N MET A 105 13.10 19.38 -3.41
CA MET A 105 11.64 19.58 -3.33
C MET A 105 11.08 19.31 -1.94
N TYR A 106 11.60 18.29 -1.26
CA TYR A 106 11.07 17.76 -0.02
C TYR A 106 12.21 17.52 0.99
N PRO A 107 12.74 18.59 1.62
CA PRO A 107 13.78 18.45 2.64
C PRO A 107 13.37 17.43 3.71
N ALA A 108 14.31 16.58 4.14
CA ALA A 108 13.99 15.43 5.01
C ALA A 108 13.28 15.83 6.31
N SER A 109 13.63 16.99 6.87
CA SER A 109 12.99 17.59 8.05
C SER A 109 11.48 17.86 7.87
N ARG A 110 11.02 18.05 6.64
CA ARG A 110 9.61 18.31 6.30
C ARG A 110 8.84 17.08 5.84
N CYS A 111 9.52 15.96 5.59
CA CYS A 111 8.86 14.79 5.04
C CYS A 111 7.76 14.23 5.95
N ALA A 112 7.95 14.22 7.28
CA ALA A 112 6.90 13.81 8.21
C ALA A 112 5.67 14.74 8.18
N GLU A 113 5.88 16.04 8.01
CA GLU A 113 4.80 17.02 7.81
C GLU A 113 4.04 16.73 6.51
N ILE A 114 4.75 16.48 5.41
CA ILE A 114 4.17 16.16 4.11
C ILE A 114 3.31 14.89 4.18
N ARG A 115 3.78 13.83 4.85
CA ARG A 115 3.00 12.60 5.03
C ARG A 115 1.72 12.85 5.84
N ARG A 116 1.79 13.65 6.92
CA ARG A 116 0.58 14.05 7.68
C ARG A 116 -0.38 14.90 6.85
N PHE A 117 0.14 15.78 6.00
CA PHE A 117 -0.67 16.56 5.08
C PHE A 117 -1.37 15.67 4.04
N TYR A 118 -0.66 14.67 3.49
CA TYR A 118 -1.25 13.65 2.62
C TYR A 118 -2.42 12.93 3.30
N LEU A 119 -2.24 12.45 4.53
CA LEU A 119 -3.29 11.76 5.29
C LEU A 119 -4.50 12.66 5.57
N SER A 120 -4.25 13.95 5.83
CA SER A 120 -5.31 14.93 6.02
C SER A 120 -6.07 15.23 4.72
N TYR A 121 -5.35 15.31 3.60
CA TYR A 121 -5.92 15.54 2.27
C TYR A 121 -6.84 14.40 1.85
N ILE A 122 -6.37 13.15 1.92
CA ILE A 122 -7.19 11.98 1.56
C ILE A 122 -8.43 11.85 2.44
N ARG A 123 -8.31 12.18 3.74
CA ARG A 123 -9.46 12.17 4.66
C ARG A 123 -10.51 13.20 4.27
N GLN A 124 -10.09 14.42 3.92
CA GLN A 124 -11.00 15.49 3.53
C GLN A 124 -11.67 15.23 2.19
N ASP A 125 -10.92 14.74 1.20
CA ASP A 125 -11.46 14.37 -0.11
C ASP A 125 -12.52 13.27 0.07
N TRP A 126 -12.22 12.29 0.91
CA TRP A 126 -13.14 11.21 1.23
C TRP A 126 -14.43 11.69 1.94
N MET A 127 -14.31 12.57 2.94
CA MET A 127 -15.47 13.15 3.63
C MET A 127 -16.42 13.92 2.70
N LYS A 128 -15.91 14.43 1.57
CA LYS A 128 -16.73 15.13 0.56
C LYS A 128 -17.47 14.19 -0.38
N ASN A 129 -16.98 12.95 -0.54
CA ASN A 129 -17.44 11.98 -1.53
C ASN A 129 -17.97 10.68 -0.87
N ILE A 130 -18.75 10.79 0.21
CA ILE A 130 -19.24 9.63 0.98
C ILE A 130 -20.08 8.69 0.10
N THR A 131 -19.51 7.52 -0.22
CA THR A 131 -20.18 6.35 -0.81
C THR A 131 -19.98 5.12 0.09
N ILE A 132 -20.65 3.99 -0.19
CA ILE A 132 -20.49 2.72 0.56
C ILE A 132 -19.02 2.23 0.53
N GLU A 133 -18.33 2.41 -0.61
CA GLU A 133 -16.89 2.16 -0.78
C GLU A 133 -16.03 3.00 0.17
N GLY A 134 -16.62 4.06 0.70
CA GLY A 134 -15.94 4.91 1.64
C GLY A 134 -15.79 4.35 3.05
N ILE A 135 -16.73 3.52 3.49
CA ILE A 135 -16.69 2.92 4.84
C ILE A 135 -15.44 2.02 4.97
N SER A 136 -15.10 1.25 3.93
CA SER A 136 -13.88 0.43 3.91
C SER A 136 -12.62 1.30 3.89
N SER A 137 -12.63 2.40 3.14
CA SER A 137 -11.51 3.35 3.02
C SER A 137 -11.17 4.05 4.35
N PHE A 138 -12.16 4.32 5.19
CA PHE A 138 -11.94 4.91 6.53
C PHE A 138 -11.01 4.04 7.40
N SER A 139 -11.22 2.72 7.39
CA SER A 139 -10.37 1.80 8.14
C SER A 139 -8.91 1.84 7.69
N LYS A 140 -8.67 2.02 6.38
CA LYS A 140 -7.34 2.13 5.77
C LYS A 140 -6.67 3.44 6.12
N ILE A 141 -7.40 4.56 6.07
CA ILE A 141 -6.86 5.85 6.49
C ILE A 141 -6.52 5.82 7.98
N LYS A 142 -7.34 5.19 8.82
CA LYS A 142 -7.05 5.02 10.24
C LYS A 142 -5.76 4.22 10.45
N GLU A 143 -5.59 3.11 9.74
CA GLU A 143 -4.37 2.30 9.76
C GLU A 143 -3.14 3.12 9.36
N LEU A 144 -3.21 3.88 8.25
CA LEU A 144 -2.12 4.74 7.81
C LEU A 144 -1.77 5.83 8.84
N ASN A 145 -2.77 6.42 9.50
CA ASN A 145 -2.54 7.43 10.56
C ASN A 145 -1.85 6.83 11.78
N VAL A 146 -2.26 5.63 12.22
CA VAL A 146 -1.62 4.94 13.35
C VAL A 146 -0.14 4.67 13.03
N VAL A 147 0.13 4.08 11.87
CA VAL A 147 1.51 3.79 11.44
C VAL A 147 2.34 5.08 11.30
N GLU A 148 1.74 6.17 10.80
CA GLU A 148 2.42 7.46 10.74
C GLU A 148 2.78 7.98 12.14
N SER A 149 1.84 7.98 13.09
CA SER A 149 2.09 8.53 14.43
C SER A 149 3.03 7.69 15.29
N GLU A 150 2.97 6.37 15.13
CA GLU A 150 3.69 5.42 15.98
C GLU A 150 5.05 5.04 15.43
N TYR A 151 5.22 5.06 14.11
CA TYR A 151 6.41 4.55 13.45
C TYR A 151 7.06 5.57 12.51
N TRP A 152 6.47 5.87 11.35
CA TRP A 152 7.15 6.69 10.32
C TRP A 152 7.47 8.10 10.80
N GLY A 153 6.57 8.72 11.54
CA GLY A 153 6.70 10.08 12.09
C GLY A 153 7.81 10.23 13.12
N ARG A 154 8.31 9.12 13.68
CA ARG A 154 9.41 9.08 14.65
C ARG A 154 10.76 8.79 14.00
N LYS A 155 10.77 8.38 12.73
CA LYS A 155 12.01 8.07 12.00
C LYS A 155 12.57 9.36 11.39
N VAL A 156 13.88 9.51 11.50
CA VAL A 156 14.66 10.54 10.81
C VAL A 156 15.51 9.85 9.75
N PHE A 157 15.69 10.52 8.61
CA PHE A 157 16.54 10.06 7.54
C PHE A 157 17.15 11.28 6.84
N GLU A 158 18.17 11.05 6.02
CA GLU A 158 18.71 12.05 5.08
C GLU A 158 18.68 11.46 3.68
N TRP A 159 18.33 12.25 2.68
CA TRP A 159 18.28 11.82 1.28
C TRP A 159 19.64 11.34 0.80
N ALA A 160 20.70 12.07 1.15
CA ALA A 160 22.08 11.75 0.81
C ALA A 160 22.50 10.35 1.30
N ASN A 161 21.91 9.83 2.38
CA ASN A 161 22.21 8.48 2.84
C ASN A 161 21.90 7.43 1.76
N LEU A 162 20.86 7.63 0.94
CA LEU A 162 20.49 6.67 -0.11
C LEU A 162 21.56 6.53 -1.20
N LEU A 163 22.43 7.53 -1.37
CA LEU A 163 23.52 7.48 -2.35
C LEU A 163 24.55 6.37 -2.07
N ARG A 164 24.55 5.80 -0.85
CA ARG A 164 25.35 4.61 -0.53
C ARG A 164 24.93 3.34 -1.27
N PHE A 165 23.74 3.32 -1.86
CA PHE A 165 23.21 2.13 -2.53
C PHE A 165 23.75 2.02 -3.95
N GLU A 166 24.64 1.04 -4.15
CA GLU A 166 25.20 0.72 -5.46
C GLU A 166 24.28 -0.21 -6.28
N GLY A 167 24.38 -0.15 -7.61
CA GLY A 167 23.69 -1.07 -8.52
C GLY A 167 22.17 -0.91 -8.61
N VAL A 168 21.60 0.18 -8.09
CA VAL A 168 20.15 0.45 -8.16
C VAL A 168 19.78 0.91 -9.58
N THR A 169 18.99 0.10 -10.31
CA THR A 169 18.61 0.39 -11.71
C THR A 169 17.12 0.66 -11.85
N ILE A 170 16.76 1.94 -12.01
CA ILE A 170 15.36 2.40 -12.01
C ILE A 170 14.91 3.02 -13.35
N VAL A 171 15.77 3.03 -14.36
CA VAL A 171 15.53 3.71 -15.65
C VAL A 171 14.63 2.91 -16.58
N ALA A 172 14.66 1.58 -16.47
CA ALA A 172 13.77 0.71 -17.24
C ALA A 172 12.37 0.73 -16.60
N PRO A 173 11.30 1.02 -17.37
CA PRO A 173 9.94 0.89 -16.88
C PRO A 173 9.65 -0.50 -16.31
N LEU A 174 8.64 -0.57 -15.45
CA LEU A 174 8.04 -1.84 -15.04
C LEU A 174 7.23 -2.40 -16.20
N ASP A 175 7.45 -3.68 -16.50
CA ASP A 175 6.70 -4.38 -17.55
C ASP A 175 5.21 -4.37 -17.18
N GLU A 176 4.39 -3.80 -18.05
CA GLU A 176 2.94 -3.90 -17.95
C GLU A 176 2.53 -5.26 -18.50
N HIS A 177 2.55 -6.31 -17.67
CA HIS A 177 1.61 -7.37 -17.93
C HIS A 177 0.24 -6.79 -17.61
N LEU A 178 -0.44 -6.28 -18.65
CA LEU A 178 -1.89 -6.19 -18.65
C LEU A 178 -2.35 -7.52 -18.07
N SER A 179 -2.92 -7.48 -16.87
CA SER A 179 -3.57 -8.63 -16.27
C SER A 179 -4.51 -9.16 -17.34
N VAL A 180 -4.11 -10.26 -17.97
CA VAL A 180 -4.98 -11.02 -18.86
C VAL A 180 -6.19 -11.34 -18.01
N LEU A 181 -7.30 -10.69 -18.37
CA LEU A 181 -8.69 -11.07 -18.17
C LEU A 181 -8.95 -12.04 -17.00
N ASN A 182 -9.76 -11.59 -16.05
CA ASN A 182 -10.72 -12.45 -15.33
C ASN A 182 -10.21 -13.84 -14.95
N ASN A 183 -9.52 -13.96 -13.83
CA ASN A 183 -9.66 -15.15 -13.01
C ASN A 183 -9.43 -14.76 -11.55
N THR A 184 -10.55 -14.66 -10.83
CA THR A 184 -10.60 -14.90 -9.39
C THR A 184 -9.75 -16.13 -9.09
N PRO A 185 -8.73 -16.07 -8.22
CA PRO A 185 -8.23 -17.28 -7.60
C PRO A 185 -9.40 -17.83 -6.80
N GLY A 186 -9.97 -18.93 -7.29
CA GLY A 186 -11.00 -19.66 -6.56
C GLY A 186 -10.50 -19.88 -5.14
N ILE A 187 -11.20 -19.30 -4.18
CA ILE A 187 -11.15 -19.75 -2.79
C ILE A 187 -11.34 -21.27 -2.86
N PRO A 188 -10.42 -22.09 -2.31
CA PRO A 188 -10.64 -23.52 -2.27
C PRO A 188 -11.96 -23.77 -1.56
N LYS A 189 -12.95 -24.35 -2.26
CA LYS A 189 -14.13 -24.88 -1.59
C LYS A 189 -13.62 -25.95 -0.63
N ILE A 190 -13.71 -25.67 0.67
CA ILE A 190 -13.56 -26.68 1.70
C ILE A 190 -14.73 -27.65 1.49
N THR A 191 -14.47 -28.73 0.77
CA THR A 191 -15.37 -29.88 0.73
C THR A 191 -15.25 -30.56 2.09
N ALA A 192 -16.26 -30.40 2.94
CA ALA A 192 -16.39 -31.22 4.13
C ALA A 192 -16.43 -32.70 3.71
N PRO A 193 -15.67 -33.61 4.34
CA PRO A 193 -15.80 -35.02 4.05
C PRO A 193 -17.16 -35.50 4.52
N ALA A 194 -17.94 -36.05 3.58
CA ALA A 194 -19.17 -36.76 3.87
C ALA A 194 -18.84 -38.04 4.62
N ARG A 195 -18.94 -38.03 5.95
CA ARG A 195 -19.16 -39.21 6.79
C ARG A 195 -19.92 -38.80 8.05
N GLY A 196 -21.15 -39.28 8.15
CA GLY A 196 -22.07 -38.99 9.23
C GLY A 196 -21.54 -39.47 10.58
N PHE A 197 -21.67 -38.60 11.58
CA PHE A 197 -21.69 -38.98 12.98
C PHE A 197 -23.07 -38.63 13.54
N SER A 198 -23.87 -39.66 13.80
CA SER A 198 -25.13 -39.55 14.53
C SER A 198 -24.86 -39.21 15.98
N LEU A 199 -25.27 -38.02 16.42
CA LEU A 199 -25.44 -37.71 17.84
C LEU A 199 -26.84 -38.16 18.27
N LYS A 200 -26.91 -39.30 18.96
CA LYS A 200 -28.08 -39.69 19.75
C LYS A 200 -28.21 -38.71 20.93
N LEU A 201 -29.16 -37.79 20.85
CA LEU A 201 -29.65 -37.04 22.01
C LEU A 201 -30.73 -37.89 22.71
N GLY A 202 -30.33 -38.55 23.79
CA GLY A 202 -31.25 -39.20 24.71
C GLY A 202 -31.81 -38.20 25.71
N GLY A 203 -33.14 -38.03 25.67
CA GLY A 203 -34.00 -38.04 26.86
C GLY A 203 -33.99 -36.83 27.82
N GLY A 204 -35.07 -36.07 27.76
CA GLY A 204 -35.86 -35.77 28.97
C GLY A 204 -35.73 -34.38 29.57
N GLY A 205 -36.75 -33.54 29.37
CA GLY A 205 -36.93 -32.31 30.15
C GLY A 205 -37.99 -31.39 29.56
N LYS A 206 -39.27 -31.73 29.73
CA LYS A 206 -40.42 -30.88 29.41
C LYS A 206 -40.38 -29.60 30.25
N ILE A 207 -40.55 -28.43 29.62
CA ILE A 207 -41.28 -27.29 30.22
C ILE A 207 -42.07 -26.59 29.11
N GLY A 208 -43.32 -26.28 29.41
CA GLY A 208 -44.39 -25.96 28.46
C GLY A 208 -44.25 -24.61 27.76
N GLY A 209 -44.97 -24.50 26.65
CA GLY A 209 -44.96 -23.32 25.81
C GLY A 209 -45.93 -22.23 26.25
N LEU A 210 -45.94 -21.15 25.49
CA LEU A 210 -47.15 -20.40 25.19
C LEU A 210 -46.93 -19.55 23.93
N ARG A 211 -48.05 -19.37 23.23
CA ARG A 211 -48.21 -18.89 21.87
C ARG A 211 -47.85 -17.41 21.72
N SER A 212 -47.61 -17.06 20.45
CA SER A 212 -47.74 -15.71 19.90
C SER A 212 -49.05 -15.04 20.33
N LEU A 213 -49.02 -13.71 20.44
CA LEU A 213 -50.11 -12.80 20.10
C LEU A 213 -49.59 -11.35 20.09
N ARG A 214 -49.70 -10.72 18.91
CA ARG A 214 -49.66 -9.28 18.59
C ARG A 214 -48.33 -8.53 18.69
#